data_AF-A0A401QAK1-F1
#
_entry.id   AF-A0A401QAK1-F1
#
_cell.length_a   1.000
_cell.length_b   1.000
_cell.length_c   1.000
_cell.angle_alpha   90.00
_cell.angle_beta   90.00
_cell.angle_gamma   90.00
#
_symmetry.space_group_name_H-M   'P 1'
#
loop_
_entity.id
_entity.type
_entity.pdbx_description
1 polymer ?
#
loop_
_entity_poly.entity_id
_entity_poly.type
_entity_poly.pdbx_seq_one_letter_code
_entity_poly.pdbx_strand_id
1 'polypeptide(L)'
;VLHTTVFLSDSQLHLFLQTQLSAAQIESCVQGHTPFSVNEAILEHAMCRKSVLPREDAGAVGYECESSPSHILASDIETGSEVPATQEESAASDGI
;
A
#
# COMPACT_ATOMS: atom_id res chain seq x y z
N VAL A 1 -25.62 2.38 -2.17
CA VAL A 1 -24.23 2.92 -2.22
C VAL A 1 -23.25 1.87 -2.74
N LEU A 2 -23.11 0.70 -2.09
CA LEU A 2 -22.15 -0.34 -2.52
C LEU A 2 -22.41 -1.02 -3.87
N HIS A 3 -23.61 -0.86 -4.46
CA HIS A 3 -23.97 -1.47 -5.74
C HIS A 3 -23.56 -0.64 -6.96
N THR A 4 -22.99 0.55 -6.75
CA THR A 4 -22.55 1.43 -7.83
C THR A 4 -21.02 1.44 -7.84
N THR A 5 -20.42 0.96 -8.91
CA THR A 5 -18.95 0.85 -9.05
C THR A 5 -18.23 2.18 -8.86
N VAL A 6 -18.86 3.29 -9.23
CA VAL A 6 -18.34 4.65 -9.01
C VAL A 6 -18.11 4.94 -7.52
N PHE A 7 -19.02 4.53 -6.63
CA PHE A 7 -18.83 4.74 -5.19
C PHE A 7 -17.80 3.79 -4.59
N LEU A 8 -17.53 2.65 -5.22
CA LEU A 8 -16.46 1.75 -4.80
C LEU A 8 -15.06 2.27 -5.14
N SER A 9 -14.93 3.34 -5.93
CA SER A 9 -13.64 4.01 -6.14
C SER A 9 -13.37 5.10 -5.09
N ASP A 10 -14.34 5.41 -4.24
CA ASP A 10 -14.23 6.46 -3.23
C ASP A 10 -13.43 5.96 -2.01
N SER A 11 -12.24 6.54 -1.79
CA SER A 11 -11.37 6.20 -0.66
C SER A 11 -11.97 6.56 0.69
N GLN A 12 -12.80 7.61 0.78
CA GLN A 12 -13.49 7.96 2.03
C GLN A 12 -14.50 6.87 2.41
N LEU A 13 -15.21 6.31 1.42
CA LEU A 13 -16.13 5.21 1.65
C LEU A 13 -15.39 3.97 2.19
N HIS A 14 -14.25 3.63 1.59
CA HIS A 14 -13.43 2.51 2.07
C HIS A 14 -12.96 2.72 3.50
N LEU A 15 -12.43 3.90 3.82
CA LEU A 15 -11.99 4.22 5.17
C LEU A 15 -13.15 4.17 6.18
N PHE A 16 -14.32 4.69 5.83
CA PHE A 16 -15.49 4.68 6.70
C PHE A 16 -15.97 3.25 7.03
N LEU A 17 -15.97 2.36 6.04
CA LEU A 17 -16.45 0.98 6.22
C LEU A 17 -15.39 0.06 6.83
N GLN A 18 -14.12 0.31 6.52
CA GLN A 18 -13.02 -0.61 6.82
C GLN A 18 -12.08 -0.12 7.91
N THR A 19 -12.23 1.08 8.48
CA THR A 19 -11.40 1.57 9.59
C THR A 19 -12.25 2.04 10.77
N GLN A 20 -11.60 2.45 11.87
CA GLN A 20 -12.25 3.15 12.98
C GLN A 20 -11.85 4.64 13.05
N LEU A 21 -11.39 5.21 11.93
CA LEU A 21 -11.00 6.61 11.86
C LEU A 21 -12.23 7.53 12.03
N SER A 22 -12.04 8.62 12.75
CA SER A 22 -13.04 9.69 12.81
C SER A 22 -13.18 10.39 11.44
N ALA A 23 -14.31 11.04 11.19
CA ALA A 23 -14.54 11.77 9.93
C ALA A 23 -13.41 12.77 9.60
N ALA A 24 -12.93 13.52 10.60
CA ALA A 24 -11.81 14.46 10.41
C ALA A 24 -10.49 13.77 10.03
N GLN A 25 -10.23 12.57 10.56
CA GLN A 25 -9.06 11.77 10.19
C GLN A 25 -9.20 11.18 8.79
N ILE A 26 -10.41 10.76 8.40
CA ILE A 26 -10.71 10.28 7.04
C ILE A 26 -10.44 11.41 6.04
N GLU A 27 -10.96 12.61 6.28
CA GLU A 27 -10.72 13.78 5.44
C GLU A 27 -9.24 14.12 5.32
N SER A 28 -8.53 14.15 6.45
CA SER A 28 -7.08 14.39 6.45
C SER A 28 -6.33 13.30 5.67
N CYS A 29 -6.76 12.04 5.77
CA CYS A 29 -6.11 10.93 5.08
C CYS A 29 -6.30 11.00 3.57
N VAL A 30 -7.52 11.28 3.09
CA VAL A 30 -7.78 11.38 1.65
C VAL A 30 -7.18 12.63 1.02
N GLN A 31 -6.92 13.67 1.83
CA GLN A 31 -6.18 14.87 1.42
C GLN A 31 -4.65 14.69 1.46
N GLY A 32 -4.15 13.58 2.02
CA GLY A 32 -2.72 13.32 2.16
C GLY A 32 -2.04 14.09 3.30
N HIS A 33 -2.81 14.55 4.29
CA HIS A 33 -2.31 15.24 5.48
C HIS A 33 -1.94 14.30 6.64
N THR A 34 -2.18 12.99 6.50
CA THR A 34 -1.77 11.97 7.46
C THR A 34 -0.41 11.38 7.10
N PRO A 35 0.34 10.84 8.08
CA PRO A 35 1.62 10.17 7.81
C PRO A 35 1.46 8.77 7.20
N PHE A 36 0.23 8.26 7.08
CA PHE A 36 -0.12 6.97 6.50
C PHE A 36 -1.10 7.16 5.34
N SER A 37 -1.07 6.21 4.40
CA SER A 37 -1.97 6.12 3.26
C SER A 37 -3.29 5.42 3.62
N VAL A 38 -4.27 5.54 2.72
CA VAL A 38 -5.55 4.82 2.81
C VAL A 38 -5.33 3.31 2.97
N ASN A 39 -4.41 2.74 2.21
CA ASN A 39 -4.15 1.30 2.23
C ASN A 39 -3.50 0.87 3.54
N GLU A 40 -2.52 1.64 4.05
CA GLU A 40 -1.90 1.37 5.35
C GLU A 40 -2.94 1.45 6.47
N ALA A 41 -3.82 2.45 6.49
CA ALA A 41 -4.89 2.56 7.49
C ALA A 41 -5.83 1.33 7.50
N ILE A 42 -6.20 0.83 6.32
CA ILE A 42 -7.06 -0.35 6.17
C ILE A 42 -6.32 -1.61 6.65
N LEU A 43 -5.07 -1.77 6.25
CA LEU A 43 -4.26 -2.94 6.62
C LEU A 43 -4.01 -2.99 8.12
N GLU A 44 -3.49 -1.92 8.71
CA GLU A 44 -3.21 -1.83 10.15
C GLU A 44 -4.45 -2.14 10.98
N HIS A 45 -5.58 -1.55 10.60
CA HIS A 45 -6.83 -1.77 11.32
C HIS A 45 -7.38 -3.20 11.15
N ALA A 46 -7.17 -3.83 9.99
CA ALA A 46 -7.52 -5.22 9.79
C ALA A 46 -6.67 -6.15 10.68
N MET A 47 -5.36 -5.88 10.82
CA MET A 47 -4.46 -6.64 11.69
C MET A 47 -4.81 -6.47 13.17
N CYS A 48 -5.12 -5.23 13.58
CA CYS A 48 -5.52 -4.93 14.96
C CYS A 48 -6.90 -5.51 15.33
N ARG A 49 -7.88 -5.46 14.42
CA ARG A 49 -9.22 -6.04 14.70
C ARG A 49 -9.22 -7.57 14.74
N LYS A 50 -8.32 -8.23 14.00
CA LYS A 50 -8.26 -9.71 13.96
C LYS A 50 -7.92 -10.33 15.32
N SER A 51 -7.24 -9.57 16.16
CA SER A 51 -6.74 -10.02 17.45
C SER A 51 -7.72 -9.68 18.61
N VAL A 52 -8.71 -8.81 18.37
CA VAL A 52 -9.79 -8.48 19.33
C VAL A 52 -11.04 -9.31 19.01
N LEU A 53 -11.03 -10.60 19.37
CA LEU A 53 -12.28 -11.36 19.50
C LEU A 53 -12.96 -10.95 20.81
N PRO A 54 -14.31 -10.80 20.85
CA PRO A 54 -15.00 -10.54 22.11
C PRO A 54 -14.77 -11.70 23.07
N ARG A 55 -13.88 -11.50 24.05
CA ARG A 55 -13.76 -12.38 25.19
C ARG A 55 -14.87 -11.98 26.15
N GLU A 56 -15.93 -12.78 26.16
CA GLU A 56 -16.82 -12.84 27.30
C GLU A 56 -15.97 -13.26 28.52
N ASP A 57 -15.89 -12.35 29.48
CA ASP A 57 -15.17 -12.44 30.75
C ASP A 57 -13.66 -12.05 30.78
N ALA A 58 -13.39 -11.11 31.68
CA ALA A 58 -12.11 -10.65 32.22
C ALA A 58 -11.18 -9.78 31.34
N GLY A 59 -11.14 -8.49 31.73
CA GLY A 59 -9.91 -7.69 31.85
C GLY A 59 -9.28 -7.21 30.56
N ALA A 60 -9.67 -6.01 30.11
CA ALA A 60 -9.02 -5.31 29.02
C ALA A 60 -7.54 -5.05 29.34
N VAL A 61 -6.65 -5.80 28.67
CA VAL A 61 -5.25 -5.40 28.50
C VAL A 61 -5.06 -5.26 27.00
N GLY A 62 -4.97 -4.01 26.53
CA GLY A 62 -4.60 -3.72 25.16
C GLY A 62 -3.20 -4.27 24.91
N TYR A 63 -3.08 -5.20 23.97
CA TYR A 63 -1.80 -5.53 23.38
C TYR A 63 -1.67 -4.62 22.14
N GLU A 64 -0.62 -3.81 22.17
CA GLU A 64 -0.17 -3.00 21.04
C GLU A 64 0.14 -3.96 19.88
N CYS A 65 -0.39 -3.68 18.69
CA CYS A 65 -0.11 -4.46 17.49
C CYS A 65 1.26 -4.07 16.95
N GLU A 66 2.32 -4.53 17.61
CA GLU A 66 3.71 -4.40 17.14
C GLU A 66 4.02 -5.47 16.09
N SER A 67 3.25 -5.54 15.00
CA SER A 67 3.66 -6.33 13.84
C SER A 67 4.45 -5.44 12.90
N SER A 68 5.76 -5.36 13.15
CA SER A 68 6.73 -4.84 12.19
C SER A 68 6.42 -5.44 10.81
N PRO A 69 6.22 -4.61 9.76
CA PRO A 69 6.03 -5.14 8.42
C PRO A 69 7.35 -5.81 8.01
N SER A 70 7.33 -7.14 7.91
CA SER A 70 8.38 -7.90 7.24
C SER A 70 8.35 -7.50 5.76
N HIS A 71 9.10 -6.44 5.47
CA HIS A 71 9.81 -6.15 4.24
C HIS A 71 9.75 -7.31 3.24
N ILE A 72 8.95 -7.13 2.18
CA ILE A 72 9.13 -7.89 0.95
C ILE A 72 10.52 -7.49 0.45
N LEU A 73 11.52 -8.35 0.71
CA LEU A 73 12.81 -8.24 0.05
C LEU A 73 12.58 -8.61 -1.41
N ALA A 74 12.44 -7.60 -2.26
CA ALA A 74 12.64 -7.75 -3.69
C ALA A 74 14.14 -7.96 -3.96
N SER A 75 14.64 -9.15 -3.62
CA SER A 75 15.79 -9.78 -4.26
C SER A 75 15.16 -10.82 -5.19
N ASP A 76 15.13 -10.67 -6.52
CA ASP A 76 16.26 -10.40 -7.39
C ASP A 76 15.89 -9.45 -8.54
N ILE A 77 16.42 -8.22 -8.51
CA ILE A 77 16.70 -7.48 -9.73
C ILE A 77 18.15 -7.83 -10.08
N GLU A 78 18.34 -8.76 -11.02
CA GLU A 78 19.62 -8.95 -11.68
C GLU A 78 19.88 -7.75 -12.60
N THR A 79 20.30 -6.63 -12.02
CA THR A 79 20.94 -5.53 -12.75
C THR A 79 22.38 -5.93 -13.00
N GLY A 80 22.58 -6.76 -14.03
CA GLY A 80 23.89 -6.94 -14.66
C GLY A 80 24.19 -5.71 -15.51
N SER A 81 24.94 -4.77 -14.94
CA SER A 81 25.51 -3.62 -15.64
C SER A 81 26.81 -4.03 -16.32
N GLU A 82 26.85 -4.08 -17.65
CA GLU A 82 28.09 -3.94 -18.40
C GLU A 82 27.90 -3.00 -19.61
N VAL A 83 28.62 -1.88 -19.57
CA VAL A 83 28.95 -1.06 -20.75
C VAL A 83 30.42 -1.28 -21.05
N PRO A 84 30.82 -1.32 -22.34
CA PRO A 84 31.74 -0.28 -22.77
C PRO A 84 31.51 0.21 -24.21
N ALA A 85 32.16 1.34 -24.50
CA ALA A 85 32.01 2.17 -25.68
C ALA A 85 32.87 1.75 -26.90
N THR A 86 32.54 2.41 -28.02
CA THR A 86 33.34 2.79 -29.22
C THR A 86 33.60 1.83 -30.40
N GLN A 87 33.02 2.25 -31.55
CA GLN A 87 33.55 2.38 -32.94
C GLN A 87 33.90 1.13 -33.79
N GLU A 88 33.27 1.04 -34.98
CA GLU A 88 33.87 1.02 -36.34
C GLU A 88 32.74 0.82 -37.39
N GLU A 89 32.35 1.87 -38.12
CA GLU A 89 32.56 2.11 -39.58
C GLU A 89 32.10 1.00 -40.56
N SER A 90 31.09 1.29 -41.38
CA SER A 90 31.24 1.35 -42.85
C SER A 90 29.88 1.55 -43.54
N ALA A 91 29.82 2.59 -44.35
CA ALA A 91 28.74 2.89 -45.27
C ALA A 91 28.97 2.16 -46.60
N ALA A 92 27.90 1.67 -47.22
CA ALA A 92 27.59 1.71 -48.66
C ALA A 92 26.73 0.50 -49.06
N SER A 93 25.48 0.75 -49.46
CA SER A 93 24.80 -0.10 -50.44
C SER A 93 24.36 0.83 -51.56
N ASP A 94 25.11 0.74 -52.65
CA ASP A 94 24.84 1.35 -53.95
C ASP A 94 25.03 0.22 -54.96
N GLY A 95 24.05 -0.04 -55.82
CA GLY A 95 24.28 -0.97 -56.94
C GLY A 95 23.07 -1.68 -57.55
N ILE A 96 22.47 -1.00 -58.54
CA ILE A 96 21.82 -1.50 -59.78
C ILE A 96 20.36 -1.95 -59.67
#